data_AF-A0A2R5EDU8-F1
#
_entry.id   AF-A0A2R5EDU8-F1
#
_cell.length_a   1.000
_cell.length_b   1.000
_cell.length_c   1.000
_cell.angle_alpha   90.00
_cell.angle_beta   90.00
_cell.angle_gamma   90.00
#
_symmetry.space_group_name_H-M   'P 1'
#
loop_
_entity.id
_entity.type
_entity.pdbx_description
1 polymer ?
#
loop_
_entity_poly.entity_id
_entity_poly.type
_entity_poly.pdbx_seq_one_letter_code
_entity_poly.pdbx_strand_id
1 'polypeptide(L)'
;MAVPPMFFRLTRRLLLPLLSGALLAACVTTPPAPAYKHESFDSNSPFEYWSTREPGNACELGRRALLSQGYQVDEPKPQNIRGEKLFQPAQDYGMRLSINLVCLPSNVGTVIYANALQTRFALKAGGSSAGLSVAGIGSISLPWAADKDSLVKVGEETISDPDFYKRLFTLIESLDGGS
;
A
#
# COMPACT_ATOMS: atom_id res chain seq x y z
N MET A 1 -14.25 88.77 27.64
CA MET A 1 -14.68 87.61 28.45
C MET A 1 -14.97 86.49 27.46
N ALA A 2 -14.40 85.29 27.46
CA ALA A 2 -13.59 84.52 28.40
C ALA A 2 -12.66 83.53 27.62
N VAL A 3 -11.78 82.85 28.36
CA VAL A 3 -10.56 82.11 27.98
C VAL A 3 -10.84 80.62 27.55
N PRO A 4 -9.85 79.72 27.29
CA PRO A 4 -9.83 78.68 26.23
C PRO A 4 -10.21 77.25 26.75
N PRO A 5 -9.90 76.13 26.08
CA PRO A 5 -8.63 75.45 26.42
C PRO A 5 -7.94 74.64 25.29
N MET A 6 -6.61 74.55 25.42
CA MET A 6 -5.75 73.47 24.90
C MET A 6 -6.05 72.14 25.60
N PHE A 7 -6.10 71.04 24.84
CA PHE A 7 -5.81 69.68 25.31
C PHE A 7 -4.87 69.04 24.29
N PHE A 8 -3.56 68.95 24.53
CA PHE A 8 -2.85 67.86 25.24
C PHE A 8 -3.35 66.46 24.82
N ARG A 9 -2.59 65.75 23.98
CA ARG A 9 -1.70 64.63 24.40
C ARG A 9 -1.19 63.82 23.20
N LEU A 10 0.07 64.11 22.89
CA LEU A 10 1.06 63.17 22.39
C LEU A 10 1.01 61.86 23.19
N THR A 11 0.74 60.71 22.54
CA THR A 11 1.31 59.37 22.80
C THR A 11 0.49 58.27 22.10
N ARG A 12 0.76 58.03 20.81
CA ARG A 12 0.29 56.84 20.08
C ARG A 12 1.48 56.07 19.49
N ARG A 13 2.40 55.65 20.36
CA ARG A 13 3.44 54.65 20.05
C ARG A 13 3.62 53.79 21.29
N LEU A 14 3.82 52.49 21.10
CA LEU A 14 3.84 51.38 22.08
C LEU A 14 2.49 50.69 22.31
N LEU A 15 2.10 49.84 21.34
CA LEU A 15 1.25 48.66 21.58
C LEU A 15 1.41 47.58 20.48
N LEU A 16 2.60 47.47 19.89
CA LEU A 16 3.05 46.28 19.16
C LEU A 16 4.30 45.81 19.93
N PRO A 17 4.18 44.83 20.85
CA PRO A 17 4.45 43.45 20.41
C PRO A 17 3.83 42.38 21.34
N LEU A 18 2.78 41.64 20.95
CA LEU A 18 2.39 40.43 21.72
C LEU A 18 1.53 39.40 20.96
N LEU A 19 1.48 39.44 19.62
CA LEU A 19 0.64 38.53 18.83
C LEU A 19 1.42 37.55 17.92
N SER A 20 2.66 37.21 18.27
CA SER A 20 3.51 36.34 17.42
C SER A 20 3.82 34.96 18.01
N GLY A 21 3.07 34.48 19.01
CA GLY A 21 3.50 33.32 19.83
C GLY A 21 2.65 32.04 19.81
N ALA A 22 1.55 31.92 19.04
CA ALA A 22 0.57 30.85 19.29
C ALA A 22 0.18 29.99 18.07
N LEU A 23 1.12 29.71 17.15
CA LEU A 23 0.90 28.75 16.05
C LEU A 23 2.00 27.68 16.02
N LEU A 24 2.24 27.02 17.16
CA LEU A 24 2.87 25.70 17.20
C LEU A 24 1.81 24.69 17.63
N ALA A 25 0.81 24.48 16.77
CA ALA A 25 -0.04 23.31 16.86
C ALA A 25 0.85 22.10 16.52
N ALA A 26 1.39 21.47 17.55
CA ALA A 26 2.09 20.21 17.43
C ALA A 26 1.15 19.18 16.78
N CYS A 27 1.53 18.66 15.61
CA CYS A 27 0.86 17.51 15.01
C CYS A 27 1.10 16.29 15.92
N VAL A 28 0.20 16.06 16.87
CA VAL A 28 0.16 14.80 17.63
C VAL A 28 -0.37 13.74 16.67
N THR A 29 0.53 12.97 16.06
CA THR A 29 0.16 11.79 15.28
C THR A 29 -0.29 10.70 16.26
N THR A 30 -1.59 10.53 16.42
CA THR A 30 -2.14 9.38 17.17
C THR A 30 -1.85 8.10 16.39
N PRO A 31 -1.48 7.01 17.08
CA PRO A 31 -1.32 5.72 16.41
C PRO A 31 -2.65 5.30 15.78
N PRO A 32 -2.63 4.71 14.57
CA PRO A 32 -3.86 4.25 13.92
C PRO A 32 -4.57 3.22 14.80
N ALA A 33 -5.90 3.28 14.80
CA ALA A 33 -6.71 2.30 15.51
C ALA A 33 -6.41 0.88 14.99
N PRO A 34 -6.47 -0.14 15.87
CA PRO A 34 -6.12 -1.50 15.46
C PRO A 34 -7.09 -2.02 14.39
N ALA A 35 -6.54 -2.68 13.36
CA ALA A 35 -7.26 -3.08 12.14
C ALA A 35 -8.51 -3.93 12.42
N TYR A 36 -8.46 -4.84 13.39
CA TYR A 36 -9.59 -5.72 13.74
C TYR A 36 -10.87 -4.98 14.12
N LYS A 37 -10.78 -3.71 14.54
CA LYS A 37 -11.97 -2.91 14.89
C LYS A 37 -12.74 -2.39 13.68
N HIS A 38 -12.09 -2.34 12.52
CA HIS A 38 -12.69 -1.96 11.25
C HIS A 38 -12.97 -3.19 10.37
N GLU A 39 -12.74 -4.38 10.90
CA GLU A 39 -13.03 -5.63 10.22
C GLU A 39 -14.51 -5.98 10.35
N SER A 40 -15.10 -6.49 9.28
CA SER A 40 -16.50 -6.86 9.22
C SER A 40 -16.68 -8.23 8.58
N PHE A 41 -17.57 -9.04 9.15
CA PHE A 41 -17.89 -10.38 8.65
C PHE A 41 -19.29 -10.38 8.06
N ASP A 42 -19.40 -10.06 6.78
CA ASP A 42 -20.66 -10.09 6.02
C ASP A 42 -20.87 -11.47 5.39
N SER A 43 -22.12 -11.91 5.27
CA SER A 43 -22.47 -13.14 4.56
C SER A 43 -22.35 -12.98 3.04
N ASN A 44 -22.52 -11.76 2.52
CA ASN A 44 -22.31 -11.44 1.11
C ASN A 44 -20.87 -11.00 0.88
N SER A 45 -19.97 -12.00 0.82
CA SER A 45 -18.54 -11.79 0.67
C SER A 45 -18.15 -11.48 -0.79
N PRO A 46 -17.36 -10.42 -1.07
CA PRO A 46 -16.82 -10.17 -2.40
C PRO A 46 -15.68 -11.12 -2.77
N PHE A 47 -15.23 -11.98 -1.86
CA PHE A 47 -14.07 -12.84 -2.00
C PHE A 47 -14.40 -14.23 -2.55
N GLU A 48 -15.62 -14.46 -3.04
CA GLU A 48 -16.08 -15.77 -3.51
C GLU A 48 -16.82 -15.71 -4.86
N TYR A 49 -16.70 -16.77 -5.64
CA TYR A 49 -17.45 -17.00 -6.87
C TYR A 49 -17.91 -18.44 -6.96
N TRP A 50 -19.14 -18.64 -7.42
CA TRP A 50 -19.80 -19.95 -7.49
C TRP A 50 -19.75 -20.48 -8.92
N SER A 51 -19.22 -21.70 -9.10
CA SER A 51 -19.19 -22.40 -10.38
C SER A 51 -19.89 -23.75 -10.24
N THR A 52 -20.60 -24.17 -11.29
CA THR A 52 -21.23 -25.51 -11.35
C THR A 52 -20.24 -26.62 -11.72
N ARG A 53 -18.96 -26.29 -11.91
CA ARG A 53 -17.90 -27.27 -12.25
C ARG A 53 -17.38 -28.00 -11.02
N GLU A 54 -16.77 -29.14 -11.28
CA GLU A 54 -15.91 -29.84 -10.30
C GLU A 54 -14.72 -28.96 -9.87
N PRO A 55 -14.23 -29.07 -8.63
CA PRO A 55 -13.28 -28.09 -8.09
C PRO A 55 -11.95 -27.99 -8.84
N GLY A 56 -11.46 -29.10 -9.39
CA GLY A 56 -10.27 -29.10 -10.25
C GLY A 56 -10.47 -28.28 -11.52
N ASN A 57 -11.61 -28.45 -12.20
CA ASN A 57 -11.91 -27.72 -13.43
C ASN A 57 -12.15 -26.23 -13.16
N ALA A 58 -12.80 -25.90 -12.06
CA ALA A 58 -13.01 -24.52 -11.62
C ALA A 58 -11.66 -23.81 -11.36
N CYS A 59 -10.71 -24.49 -10.69
CA CYS A 59 -9.37 -23.94 -10.47
C CYS A 59 -8.55 -23.81 -11.75
N GLU A 60 -8.74 -24.69 -12.73
CA GLU A 60 -8.12 -24.53 -14.05
C GLU A 60 -8.64 -23.28 -14.78
N LEU A 61 -9.92 -22.91 -14.62
CA LEU A 61 -10.41 -21.62 -15.13
C LEU A 61 -9.74 -20.44 -14.43
N GLY A 62 -9.62 -20.50 -13.10
CA GLY A 62 -8.87 -19.51 -12.30
C GLY A 62 -7.41 -19.36 -12.75
N ARG A 63 -6.71 -20.48 -12.97
CA ARG A 63 -5.35 -20.50 -13.49
C ARG A 63 -5.26 -19.85 -14.88
N ARG A 64 -6.15 -20.22 -15.79
CA ARG A 64 -6.22 -19.63 -17.14
C ARG A 64 -6.50 -18.13 -17.10
N ALA A 65 -7.40 -17.69 -16.23
CA ALA A 65 -7.70 -16.28 -16.01
C ALA A 65 -6.43 -15.52 -15.58
N LEU A 66 -5.72 -15.99 -14.56
CA LEU A 66 -4.48 -15.36 -14.08
C LEU A 66 -3.38 -15.33 -15.16
N LEU A 67 -3.16 -16.46 -15.84
CA LEU A 67 -2.20 -16.54 -16.95
C LEU A 67 -2.55 -15.57 -18.08
N SER A 68 -3.83 -15.43 -18.43
CA SER A 68 -4.28 -14.50 -19.47
C SER A 68 -4.02 -13.01 -19.11
N GLN A 69 -3.92 -12.71 -17.82
CA GLN A 69 -3.61 -11.38 -17.31
C GLN A 69 -2.10 -11.15 -17.08
N GLY A 70 -1.26 -12.10 -17.48
CA GLY A 70 0.19 -12.02 -17.37
C GLY A 70 0.72 -12.22 -15.95
N TYR A 71 -0.01 -12.97 -15.11
CA TYR A 71 0.52 -13.42 -13.83
C TYR A 71 1.45 -14.62 -14.05
N GLN A 72 2.53 -14.66 -13.28
CA GLN A 72 3.30 -15.88 -13.06
C GLN A 72 2.51 -16.75 -12.09
N VAL A 73 2.18 -17.98 -12.49
CA VAL A 73 1.27 -18.83 -11.73
C VAL A 73 1.96 -20.10 -11.28
N ASP A 74 1.84 -20.36 -9.98
CA ASP A 74 2.27 -21.59 -9.31
C ASP A 74 1.04 -22.32 -8.75
N GLU A 75 1.14 -23.64 -8.61
CA GLU A 75 0.13 -24.46 -7.92
C GLU A 75 0.78 -25.15 -6.72
N PRO A 76 0.78 -24.50 -5.54
CA PRO A 76 1.43 -25.07 -4.36
C PRO A 76 0.74 -26.34 -3.84
N LYS A 77 -0.56 -26.52 -4.11
CA LYS A 77 -1.37 -27.68 -3.74
C LYS A 77 -2.47 -27.90 -4.78
N PRO A 78 -3.02 -29.12 -4.90
CA PRO A 78 -4.19 -29.34 -5.73
C PRO A 78 -5.31 -28.36 -5.37
N GLN A 79 -5.95 -27.76 -6.39
CA GLN A 79 -7.07 -26.82 -6.20
C GLN A 79 -6.70 -25.53 -5.44
N ASN A 80 -5.41 -25.19 -5.40
CA ASN A 80 -4.90 -23.94 -4.87
C ASN A 80 -3.96 -23.31 -5.89
N ILE A 81 -4.37 -22.18 -6.46
CA ILE A 81 -3.64 -21.47 -7.50
C ILE A 81 -3.12 -20.16 -6.93
N ARG A 82 -1.82 -19.91 -7.05
CA ARG A 82 -1.19 -18.64 -6.69
C ARG A 82 -0.65 -17.95 -7.92
N GLY A 83 -1.09 -16.73 -8.17
CA GLY A 83 -0.58 -15.87 -9.22
C GLY A 83 0.14 -14.65 -8.65
N GLU A 84 1.31 -14.31 -9.18
CA GLU A 84 2.00 -13.06 -8.88
C GLU A 84 2.24 -12.23 -10.14
N LYS A 85 2.08 -10.91 -10.02
CA LYS A 85 2.42 -9.95 -11.08
C LYS A 85 3.17 -8.77 -10.48
N LEU A 86 4.30 -8.44 -11.08
CA LEU A 86 5.14 -7.31 -10.66
C LEU A 86 4.85 -6.08 -11.52
N PHE A 87 4.88 -4.92 -10.88
CA PHE A 87 4.69 -3.61 -11.47
C PHE A 87 5.81 -2.70 -10.98
N GLN A 88 6.28 -1.79 -11.84
CA GLN A 88 7.26 -0.78 -11.48
C GLN A 88 6.82 0.58 -12.05
N PRO A 89 5.92 1.31 -11.36
CA PRO A 89 5.45 2.61 -11.83
C PRO A 89 6.55 3.68 -11.87
N ALA A 90 7.58 3.56 -11.03
CA ALA A 90 8.74 4.44 -10.99
C ALA A 90 10.02 3.64 -10.72
N GLN A 91 11.18 4.21 -11.05
CA GLN A 91 12.49 3.55 -10.92
C GLN A 91 12.75 2.98 -9.52
N ASP A 92 12.37 3.73 -8.49
CA ASP A 92 12.60 3.42 -7.08
C ASP A 92 11.40 2.79 -6.37
N TYR A 93 10.33 2.51 -7.12
CA TYR A 93 9.06 2.04 -6.58
C TYR A 93 8.56 0.79 -7.31
N GLY A 94 8.66 -0.34 -6.61
CA GLY A 94 8.13 -1.62 -7.07
C GLY A 94 6.83 -1.96 -6.35
N MET A 95 5.92 -2.63 -7.05
CA MET A 95 4.73 -3.23 -6.47
C MET A 95 4.59 -4.67 -6.95
N ARG A 96 4.02 -5.52 -6.10
CA ARG A 96 3.63 -6.87 -6.45
C ARG A 96 2.17 -7.06 -6.08
N LEU A 97 1.42 -7.62 -7.01
CA LEU A 97 0.07 -8.12 -6.78
C LEU A 97 0.12 -9.65 -6.71
N SER A 98 -0.24 -10.21 -5.55
CA SER A 98 -0.34 -11.65 -5.34
C SER A 98 -1.81 -12.01 -5.19
N ILE A 99 -2.30 -12.94 -6.00
CA ILE A 99 -3.66 -13.48 -5.93
C ILE A 99 -3.57 -14.96 -5.58
N ASN A 100 -4.37 -15.39 -4.62
CA ASN A 100 -4.50 -16.79 -4.23
C ASN A 100 -5.96 -17.23 -4.43
N LEU A 101 -6.16 -18.25 -5.24
CA LEU A 101 -7.45 -18.87 -5.50
C LEU A 101 -7.48 -20.26 -4.86
N VAL A 102 -8.54 -20.57 -4.13
CA VAL A 102 -8.78 -21.90 -3.55
C VAL A 102 -10.16 -22.37 -3.97
N CYS A 103 -10.22 -23.53 -4.61
CA CYS A 103 -11.47 -24.10 -5.09
C CYS A 103 -11.91 -25.23 -4.17
N LEU A 104 -13.08 -25.08 -3.54
CA LEU A 104 -13.62 -26.07 -2.60
C LEU A 104 -14.99 -26.56 -3.07
N PRO A 105 -15.30 -27.86 -2.87
CA PRO A 105 -16.61 -28.39 -3.20
C PRO A 105 -17.70 -27.74 -2.35
N SER A 106 -18.88 -27.60 -2.95
CA SER A 106 -20.09 -27.08 -2.33
C SER A 106 -21.31 -27.89 -2.77
N ASN A 107 -22.48 -27.59 -2.22
CA ASN A 107 -23.74 -28.30 -2.50
C ASN A 107 -24.19 -28.19 -3.97
N VAL A 108 -23.75 -27.16 -4.70
CA VAL A 108 -24.13 -26.87 -6.09
C VAL A 108 -22.95 -26.90 -7.08
N GLY A 109 -21.79 -27.43 -6.66
CA GLY A 109 -20.58 -27.48 -7.48
C GLY A 109 -19.36 -27.06 -6.67
N THR A 110 -18.77 -25.92 -7.01
CA THR A 110 -17.54 -25.40 -6.40
C THR A 110 -17.68 -23.93 -6.03
N VAL A 111 -17.09 -23.55 -4.90
CA VAL A 111 -16.81 -22.14 -4.59
C VAL A 111 -15.33 -21.87 -4.82
N ILE A 112 -15.03 -20.86 -5.61
CA ILE A 112 -13.69 -20.31 -5.80
C ILE A 112 -13.54 -19.14 -4.83
N TYR A 113 -12.72 -19.34 -3.80
CA TYR A 113 -12.34 -18.29 -2.86
C TYR A 113 -11.09 -17.56 -3.36
N ALA A 114 -11.11 -16.24 -3.39
CA ALA A 114 -10.01 -15.40 -3.82
C ALA A 114 -9.50 -14.51 -2.67
N ASN A 115 -8.19 -14.42 -2.53
CA ASN A 115 -7.54 -13.42 -1.70
C ASN A 115 -6.46 -12.72 -2.50
N ALA A 116 -6.39 -11.39 -2.43
CA ALA A 116 -5.36 -10.61 -3.10
C ALA A 116 -4.59 -9.72 -2.13
N LEU A 117 -3.27 -9.71 -2.27
CA LEU A 117 -2.35 -8.86 -1.53
C LEU A 117 -1.61 -7.93 -2.48
N GLN A 118 -1.49 -6.66 -2.10
CA GLN A 118 -0.62 -5.69 -2.74
C GLN A 118 0.60 -5.44 -1.84
N THR A 119 1.78 -5.85 -2.29
CA THR A 119 3.05 -5.58 -1.61
C THR A 119 3.75 -4.39 -2.29
N ARG A 120 4.21 -3.43 -1.51
CA ARG A 120 4.95 -2.25 -1.98
C ARG A 120 6.42 -2.35 -1.57
N PHE A 121 7.32 -2.02 -2.49
CA PHE A 121 8.77 -2.01 -2.31
C PHE A 121 9.31 -0.61 -2.61
N ALA A 122 10.23 -0.12 -1.80
CA ALA A 122 10.96 1.13 -2.06
C ALA A 122 12.46 0.89 -1.99
N LEU A 123 13.24 1.72 -2.68
CA LEU A 123 14.70 1.72 -2.53
C LEU A 123 15.10 2.30 -1.18
N LYS A 124 15.90 1.54 -0.43
CA LYS A 124 16.65 2.07 0.69
C LYS A 124 18.03 2.49 0.18
N ALA A 125 18.24 3.79 0.01
CA ALA A 125 19.57 4.34 -0.25
C ALA A 125 20.51 3.96 0.91
N GLY A 126 21.70 3.47 0.57
CA GLY A 126 22.73 3.12 1.55
C GLY A 126 23.09 4.33 2.42
N GLY A 127 23.14 4.15 3.74
CA GLY A 127 23.38 5.24 4.68
C GLY A 127 24.78 5.85 4.54
N SER A 128 24.81 7.14 4.24
CA SER A 128 25.83 8.18 4.48
C SER A 128 27.25 7.72 4.87
N SER A 129 28.22 8.00 3.99
CA SER A 129 29.65 7.83 4.26
C SER A 129 30.12 8.79 5.37
N ALA A 130 30.35 8.28 6.58
CA ALA A 130 31.07 9.02 7.62
C ALA A 130 32.57 8.98 7.29
N GLY A 131 33.04 9.98 6.55
CA GLY A 131 34.47 10.23 6.38
C GLY A 131 35.08 10.73 7.70
N LEU A 132 35.75 9.85 8.44
CA LEU A 132 36.57 10.23 9.59
C LEU A 132 37.92 10.75 9.09
N SER A 133 38.07 12.08 9.01
CA SER A 133 39.35 12.72 8.76
C SER A 133 40.19 12.72 10.04
N VAL A 134 41.12 11.76 10.18
CA VAL A 134 42.17 11.83 11.20
C VAL A 134 43.29 12.70 10.66
N ALA A 135 43.49 13.88 11.24
CA ALA A 135 44.65 14.71 10.95
C ALA A 135 45.91 13.99 11.44
N GLY A 136 46.70 13.43 10.52
CA GLY A 136 48.05 12.95 10.88
C GLY A 136 48.73 11.97 9.94
N ILE A 137 48.04 10.99 9.35
CA ILE A 137 48.72 9.94 8.58
C ILE A 137 47.77 9.42 7.48
N GLY A 138 48.23 9.49 6.23
CA GLY A 138 47.76 8.77 5.03
C GLY A 138 46.25 8.47 4.89
N SER A 139 45.59 9.09 3.92
CA SER A 139 44.24 8.71 3.50
C SER A 139 44.20 7.25 3.04
N ILE A 140 43.53 6.38 3.80
CA ILE A 140 43.12 5.06 3.31
C ILE A 140 41.93 5.27 2.36
N SER A 141 42.17 5.13 1.06
CA SER A 141 41.13 5.04 0.05
C SER A 141 40.55 3.63 0.09
N LEU A 142 39.44 3.45 0.82
CA LEU A 142 38.67 2.21 0.78
C LEU A 142 38.02 2.07 -0.62
N PRO A 143 38.16 0.91 -1.28
CA PRO A 143 37.64 0.69 -2.61
C PRO A 143 36.11 0.68 -2.56
N TRP A 144 35.51 1.51 -3.42
CA TRP A 144 34.10 1.54 -3.80
C TRP A 144 33.10 0.94 -2.80
N ALA A 145 32.59 1.77 -1.90
CA ALA A 145 31.23 1.59 -1.44
C ALA A 145 30.32 1.83 -2.65
N ALA A 146 30.08 0.79 -3.44
CA ALA A 146 28.98 0.78 -4.39
C ALA A 146 27.71 1.04 -3.57
N ASP A 147 27.01 2.12 -3.86
CA ASP A 147 25.64 2.36 -3.40
C ASP A 147 24.83 1.09 -3.68
N LYS A 148 24.59 0.28 -2.65
CA LYS A 148 23.71 -0.88 -2.75
C LYS A 148 22.32 -0.39 -2.46
N ASP A 149 21.72 0.25 -3.46
CA ASP A 149 20.28 0.47 -3.48
C ASP A 149 19.60 -0.90 -3.38
N SER A 150 18.88 -1.12 -2.27
CA SER A 150 18.17 -2.38 -2.03
C SER A 150 16.68 -2.12 -1.94
N LEU A 151 15.90 -2.93 -2.64
CA LEU A 151 14.45 -2.91 -2.53
C LEU A 151 14.06 -3.52 -1.17
N VAL A 152 13.51 -2.69 -0.29
CA VAL A 152 12.94 -3.13 0.98
C VAL A 152 11.42 -3.15 0.87
N LYS A 153 10.78 -4.19 1.41
CA LYS A 153 9.33 -4.25 1.56
C LYS A 153 8.91 -3.14 2.53
N VAL A 154 8.18 -2.14 2.02
CA VAL A 154 7.73 -0.98 2.81
C VAL A 154 6.29 -1.10 3.26
N GLY A 155 5.50 -1.97 2.63
CA GLY A 155 4.12 -2.22 3.05
C GLY A 155 3.53 -3.43 2.34
N GLU A 156 2.48 -3.98 2.94
CA GLU A 156 1.62 -4.99 2.33
C GLU A 156 0.22 -4.86 2.88
N GLU A 157 -0.76 -4.94 2.01
CA GLU A 157 -2.17 -4.80 2.35
C GLU A 157 -3.00 -5.82 1.59
N THR A 158 -4.07 -6.30 2.21
CA THR A 158 -5.13 -7.05 1.53
C THR A 158 -5.93 -6.08 0.68
N ILE A 159 -6.16 -6.42 -0.58
CA ILE A 159 -7.10 -5.68 -1.43
C ILE A 159 -8.50 -6.01 -0.94
N SER A 160 -9.22 -5.00 -0.44
CA SER A 160 -10.60 -5.09 0.05
C SER A 160 -11.63 -4.51 -0.92
N ASP A 161 -11.20 -3.96 -2.07
CA ASP A 161 -12.08 -3.39 -3.09
C ASP A 161 -12.96 -4.46 -3.74
N PRO A 162 -14.30 -4.43 -3.57
CA PRO A 162 -15.20 -5.40 -4.20
C PRO A 162 -15.15 -5.38 -5.72
N ASP A 163 -14.91 -4.21 -6.33
CA ASP A 163 -14.86 -4.08 -7.79
C ASP A 163 -13.63 -4.78 -8.37
N PHE A 164 -12.54 -4.90 -7.60
CA PHE A 164 -11.38 -5.70 -7.98
C PHE A 164 -11.75 -7.18 -8.15
N TYR A 165 -12.41 -7.76 -7.16
CA TYR A 165 -12.82 -9.17 -7.21
C TYR A 165 -13.87 -9.41 -8.28
N LYS A 166 -14.82 -8.49 -8.44
CA LYS A 166 -15.81 -8.54 -9.52
C LYS A 166 -15.15 -8.67 -10.89
N ARG A 167 -14.14 -7.84 -11.21
CA ARG A 167 -13.42 -7.94 -12.49
C ARG A 167 -12.71 -9.28 -12.66
N LEU A 168 -12.09 -9.80 -11.60
CA LEU A 168 -11.43 -11.11 -11.61
C LEU A 168 -12.44 -12.23 -11.88
N PHE A 169 -13.57 -12.23 -11.19
CA PHE A 169 -14.58 -13.27 -11.32
C PHE A 169 -15.35 -13.20 -12.64
N THR A 170 -15.65 -12.01 -13.15
CA THR A 170 -16.21 -11.86 -14.51
C THR A 170 -15.29 -12.46 -15.58
N LEU A 171 -13.97 -12.33 -15.43
CA LEU A 171 -13.03 -12.99 -16.33
C LEU A 171 -13.08 -14.51 -16.21
N ILE A 172 -13.11 -15.06 -14.98
CA ILE A 172 -13.23 -16.50 -14.75
C ILE A 172 -14.53 -17.05 -15.35
N GLU A 173 -15.64 -16.37 -15.12
CA GLU A 173 -16.96 -16.68 -15.68
C GLU A 173 -16.96 -16.71 -17.21
N SER A 174 -16.32 -15.74 -17.85
CA SER A 174 -16.19 -15.71 -19.32
C SER A 174 -15.46 -16.93 -19.89
N LEU A 175 -14.51 -17.50 -19.12
CA LEU A 175 -13.79 -18.73 -19.49
C LEU A 175 -14.59 -20.00 -19.17
N ASP A 176 -15.56 -19.91 -18.27
CA ASP A 176 -16.52 -21.00 -18.00
C ASP A 176 -17.47 -21.23 -19.20
N GLY A 177 -17.61 -20.23 -20.08
CA GLY A 177 -18.53 -20.27 -21.22
C GLY A 177 -19.93 -19.76 -20.88
N GLY A 178 -20.07 -19.01 -19.79
CA GLY A 178 -21.31 -18.39 -19.33
C GLY A 178 -21.63 -17.02 -19.93
N SER A 179 -21.16 -16.72 -21.15
CA SER A 179 -21.47 -15.46 -21.85
C SER A 179 -22.83 -15.49 -22.55
#